data_AF-A0A6V8E327-F1
#
_entry.id   AF-A0A6V8E327-F1
#
_cell.length_a   1.000
_cell.length_b   1.000
_cell.length_c   1.000
_cell.angle_alpha   90.00
_cell.angle_beta   90.00
_cell.angle_gamma   90.00
#
_symmetry.space_group_name_H-M   'P 1'
#
loop_
_entity.id
_entity.type
_entity.pdbx_description
1 polymer ?
#
loop_
_entity_poly.entity_id
_entity_poly.type
_entity_poly.pdbx_seq_one_letter_code
_entity_poly.pdbx_strand_id
1 'polypeptide(L)'
;MLEAATSLPSVGLVVMDDWCPSSGRIPTDRLEHIERVANECPNHITVLLVSKGSVDASGSTTDPIIARSSDAMERKGFSVWRLWRGKNGAQRTLMQNEERVELTLSDSGFVG
;
A
#
# COMPACT_ATOMS: atom_id res chain seq x y z
N MET A 1 19.88 1.32 0.71
CA MET A 1 18.56 1.47 1.34
C MET A 1 18.43 0.59 2.58
N LEU A 2 18.75 -0.70 2.48
CA LEU A 2 18.75 -1.63 3.62
C LEU A 2 19.71 -1.22 4.76
N GLU A 3 20.94 -0.79 4.42
CA GLU A 3 21.93 -0.33 5.42
C GLU A 3 21.45 0.89 6.24
N ALA A 4 20.60 1.74 5.65
CA ALA A 4 20.03 2.89 6.36
C ALA A 4 18.98 2.46 7.40
N ALA A 5 18.19 1.42 7.10
CA ALA A 5 17.18 0.91 8.04
C ALA A 5 17.80 0.18 9.24
N THR A 6 18.93 -0.51 9.05
CA THR A 6 19.62 -1.24 10.13
C THR A 6 20.59 -0.38 10.95
N SER A 7 21.03 0.77 10.43
CA SER A 7 21.98 1.68 11.11
C SER A 7 21.30 2.78 11.93
N LEU A 8 20.00 2.98 11.77
CA LEU A 8 19.25 4.01 12.46
C LEU A 8 18.44 3.37 13.60
N PRO A 9 18.91 3.44 14.86
CA PRO A 9 18.34 2.72 16.00
C PRO A 9 16.92 3.16 16.40
N SER A 10 16.36 4.17 15.73
CA SER A 10 15.05 4.77 16.05
C SER A 10 14.06 4.76 14.89
N VAL A 11 14.35 4.07 13.79
CA VAL A 11 13.41 3.98 12.66
C VAL A 11 12.32 3.00 13.00
N GLY A 12 11.06 3.44 13.02
CA GLY A 12 9.88 2.57 13.19
C GLY A 12 9.03 2.40 11.93
N LEU A 13 9.34 3.17 10.87
CA LEU A 13 8.56 3.18 9.64
C LEU A 13 9.45 3.47 8.43
N VAL A 14 9.33 2.65 7.39
CA VAL A 14 9.91 2.87 6.07
C VAL A 14 8.76 3.02 5.08
N VAL A 15 8.69 4.16 4.40
CA VAL A 15 7.69 4.42 3.35
C VAL A 15 8.36 4.34 1.98
N MET A 16 7.82 3.52 1.10
CA MET A 16 8.23 3.43 -0.31
C MET A 16 7.06 3.84 -1.19
N ASP A 17 7.06 5.11 -1.59
CA ASP A 17 6.09 5.68 -2.50
C ASP A 17 6.44 5.35 -3.96
N ASP A 18 5.40 5.04 -4.75
CA ASP A 18 5.47 4.58 -6.14
C ASP A 18 6.55 3.49 -6.38
N TRP A 19 6.60 2.48 -5.49
CA TRP A 19 7.65 1.45 -5.47
C TRP A 19 7.69 0.55 -6.72
N CYS A 20 6.61 0.54 -7.50
CA CYS A 20 6.43 -0.27 -8.70
C CYS A 20 6.02 0.61 -9.90
N PRO A 21 6.08 0.09 -11.15
CA PRO A 21 5.67 0.86 -12.32
C PRO A 21 4.27 1.44 -12.16
N SER A 22 4.07 2.65 -12.69
CA SER A 22 2.82 3.42 -12.51
C SER A 22 1.59 2.83 -13.20
N SER A 23 1.80 1.85 -14.10
CA SER A 23 0.75 1.13 -14.81
C SER A 23 1.18 -0.30 -15.16
N GLY A 24 0.22 -1.11 -15.60
CA GLY A 24 0.46 -2.49 -16.00
C GLY A 24 0.78 -3.44 -14.84
N ARG A 25 1.22 -4.64 -15.22
CA ARG A 25 1.57 -5.71 -14.28
C ARG A 25 2.84 -5.34 -13.51
N ILE A 26 2.84 -5.57 -12.20
CA ILE A 26 4.05 -5.43 -11.39
C ILE A 26 5.02 -6.56 -11.77
N PRO A 27 6.27 -6.23 -12.18
CA PRO A 27 7.28 -7.23 -12.50
C PRO A 27 7.61 -8.16 -11.33
N THR A 28 7.91 -9.43 -11.60
CA THR A 28 8.19 -10.44 -10.56
C THR A 28 9.42 -10.09 -9.73
N ASP A 29 10.48 -9.60 -10.37
CA ASP A 29 11.71 -9.14 -9.70
C ASP A 29 11.44 -8.03 -8.68
N ARG A 30 10.49 -7.13 -8.97
CA ARG A 30 10.06 -6.08 -8.02
C ARG A 30 9.36 -6.69 -6.80
N LEU A 31 8.52 -7.72 -7.00
CA LEU A 31 7.84 -8.42 -5.92
C LEU A 31 8.83 -9.21 -5.04
N GLU A 32 9.85 -9.82 -5.64
CA GLU A 32 10.92 -10.51 -4.92
C GLU A 32 11.79 -9.53 -4.12
N HIS A 33 12.13 -8.38 -4.71
CA HIS A 33 12.88 -7.35 -4.00
C HIS A 33 12.14 -6.82 -2.77
N ILE A 34 10.82 -6.60 -2.87
CA ILE A 34 10.07 -6.04 -1.74
C ILE A 34 9.84 -7.05 -0.62
N GLU A 35 9.65 -8.32 -0.96
CA GLU A 35 9.65 -9.42 -0.01
C GLU A 35 10.99 -9.52 0.73
N ARG A 36 12.10 -9.40 0.01
CA ARG A 36 13.42 -9.38 0.63
C ARG A 36 13.57 -8.21 1.61
N VAL A 37 13.14 -7.01 1.23
CA VAL A 37 13.16 -5.84 2.13
C VAL A 37 12.32 -6.09 3.38
N ALA A 38 11.12 -6.64 3.25
CA ALA A 38 10.27 -6.95 4.39
C ALA A 38 10.87 -8.02 5.31
N ASN A 39 11.46 -9.08 4.74
CA ASN A 39 12.08 -10.17 5.50
C ASN A 39 13.37 -9.76 6.21
N GLU A 40 14.14 -8.84 5.62
CA GLU A 40 15.38 -8.33 6.19
C GLU A 40 15.14 -7.12 7.11
N CYS A 41 13.93 -6.53 7.11
CA CYS A 41 13.58 -5.43 8.00
C CYS A 41 13.41 -5.95 9.43
N PRO A 42 14.00 -5.29 10.44
CA PRO A 42 13.72 -5.62 11.83
C PRO A 42 12.22 -5.55 12.15
N ASN A 43 11.72 -6.50 12.94
CA ASN A 43 10.28 -6.63 13.26
C ASN A 43 9.63 -5.38 13.91
N HIS A 44 10.41 -4.45 14.45
CA HIS A 44 9.91 -3.20 15.03
C HIS A 44 9.67 -2.11 13.97
N ILE A 45 10.08 -2.34 12.72
CA ILE A 45 9.94 -1.41 11.60
C ILE A 45 8.74 -1.83 10.76
N THR A 46 7.80 -0.90 10.57
CA THR A 46 6.73 -1.08 9.58
C THR A 46 7.24 -0.72 8.19
N VAL A 47 6.99 -1.57 7.20
CA VAL A 47 7.23 -1.25 5.79
C VAL A 47 5.91 -0.89 5.12
N LEU A 48 5.74 0.38 4.73
CA LEU A 48 4.56 0.88 4.02
C LEU A 48 4.87 1.08 2.54
N LEU A 49 4.15 0.37 1.69
CA LEU A 49 4.27 0.45 0.24
C LEU A 49 3.08 1.20 -0.34
N VAL A 50 3.34 2.28 -1.08
CA VAL A 50 2.30 3.07 -1.74
C VAL A 50 2.42 2.92 -3.24
N SER A 51 1.31 2.64 -3.91
CA SER A 51 1.28 2.52 -5.37
C SER A 51 -0.08 2.93 -5.92
N LYS A 52 -0.11 3.24 -7.22
CA LYS A 52 -1.38 3.41 -7.95
C LYS A 52 -2.09 2.07 -8.07
N GLY A 53 -3.37 2.04 -7.73
CA GLY A 53 -4.24 0.90 -8.04
C GLY A 53 -4.66 0.89 -9.51
N SER A 54 -5.43 -0.13 -9.87
CA SER A 54 -6.02 -0.29 -11.21
C SER A 54 -7.53 -0.15 -11.14
N VAL A 55 -8.18 -0.03 -12.31
CA VAL A 55 -9.62 -0.18 -12.45
C VAL A 55 -9.93 -1.65 -12.68
N ASP A 56 -11.03 -2.13 -12.09
CA ASP A 56 -11.56 -3.44 -12.43
C ASP A 56 -12.28 -3.38 -13.79
N ALA A 57 -11.77 -4.11 -14.77
CA ALA A 57 -12.41 -4.26 -16.09
C ALA A 57 -13.36 -5.47 -16.15
N SER A 58 -13.36 -6.33 -15.14
CA SER A 58 -14.16 -7.56 -15.09
C SER A 58 -15.56 -7.36 -14.53
N GLY A 59 -15.79 -6.27 -13.78
CA GLY A 59 -17.05 -6.00 -13.08
C GLY A 59 -17.27 -6.88 -11.84
N SER A 60 -16.21 -7.53 -11.35
CA SER A 60 -16.22 -8.39 -10.16
C SER A 60 -16.39 -7.62 -8.85
N THR A 61 -16.06 -6.32 -8.85
CA THR A 61 -16.19 -5.45 -7.69
C THR A 61 -16.90 -4.13 -8.06
N THR A 62 -17.60 -3.56 -7.09
CA THR A 62 -18.19 -2.22 -7.17
C THR A 62 -17.22 -1.14 -6.66
N ASP A 63 -16.09 -1.53 -6.11
CA ASP A 63 -15.07 -0.59 -5.66
C ASP A 63 -14.39 0.08 -6.86
N PRO A 64 -14.12 1.39 -6.81
CA PRO A 64 -13.56 2.13 -7.93
C PRO A 64 -12.09 1.81 -8.21
N ILE A 65 -11.44 1.07 -7.31
CA ILE A 65 -10.02 0.73 -7.39
C ILE A 65 -9.79 -0.70 -6.90
N ILE A 66 -8.94 -1.41 -7.63
CA ILE A 66 -8.37 -2.71 -7.23
C ILE A 66 -6.87 -2.56 -6.99
N ALA A 67 -6.37 -3.30 -6.01
CA ALA A 67 -4.93 -3.40 -5.77
C ALA A 67 -4.29 -4.24 -6.87
N ARG A 68 -3.15 -3.79 -7.39
CA ARG A 68 -2.40 -4.57 -8.38
C ARG A 68 -1.62 -5.66 -7.67
N SER A 69 -1.65 -6.87 -8.22
CA SER A 69 -0.95 -8.03 -7.66
C SER A 69 -1.33 -8.36 -6.20
N SER A 70 -2.58 -8.11 -5.79
CA SER A 70 -3.09 -8.37 -4.42
C SER A 70 -2.67 -9.75 -3.92
N ASP A 71 -3.03 -10.80 -4.66
CA ASP A 71 -2.80 -12.18 -4.24
C ASP A 71 -1.31 -12.50 -4.09
N ALA A 72 -0.45 -11.88 -4.91
CA ALA A 72 0.98 -12.08 -4.82
C ALA A 72 1.56 -11.37 -3.60
N MET A 73 1.06 -10.19 -3.24
CA MET A 73 1.47 -9.45 -2.05
C MET A 73 0.98 -10.13 -0.77
N GLU A 74 -0.26 -10.61 -0.74
CA GLU A 74 -0.83 -11.33 0.40
C GLU A 74 -0.08 -12.64 0.66
N ARG A 75 0.24 -13.41 -0.39
CA ARG A 75 1.10 -14.62 -0.26
C ARG A 75 2.50 -14.31 0.29
N LYS A 76 2.97 -13.08 0.15
CA LYS A 76 4.25 -12.59 0.67
C LYS A 76 4.12 -11.96 2.06
N GLY A 77 2.95 -12.07 2.69
CA GLY A 77 2.70 -11.61 4.06
C GLY A 77 2.32 -10.14 4.19
N PHE A 78 2.07 -9.43 3.09
CA PHE A 78 1.63 -8.03 3.15
C PHE A 78 0.11 -7.92 3.32
N SER A 79 -0.32 -7.00 4.18
CA SER A 79 -1.70 -6.52 4.20
C SER A 79 -1.95 -5.55 3.04
N VAL A 80 -3.05 -5.74 2.30
CA VAL A 80 -3.38 -4.93 1.12
C VAL A 80 -4.56 -4.02 1.44
N TRP A 81 -4.31 -2.71 1.47
CA TRP A 81 -5.35 -1.70 1.68
C TRP A 81 -5.56 -0.86 0.42
N ARG A 82 -6.80 -0.37 0.26
CA ARG A 82 -7.20 0.42 -0.92
C ARG A 82 -7.79 1.74 -0.46
N LEU A 83 -7.24 2.85 -0.98
CA LEU A 83 -7.70 4.20 -0.65
C LEU A 83 -8.16 4.91 -1.94
N TRP A 84 -9.35 5.48 -1.92
CA TRP A 84 -9.88 6.25 -3.06
C TRP A 84 -10.63 7.50 -2.63
N ARG A 85 -10.92 8.37 -3.60
CA ARG A 85 -11.69 9.59 -3.37
C ARG A 85 -13.17 9.25 -3.15
N GLY A 86 -13.74 9.82 -2.08
CA GLY A 86 -15.18 9.80 -1.84
C GLY A 86 -15.92 10.78 -2.76
N LYS A 87 -17.22 10.97 -2.49
CA LYS A 87 -18.09 11.82 -3.31
C LYS A 87 -17.74 13.31 -3.20
N ASN A 88 -17.31 13.77 -2.03
CA ASN A 88 -16.91 15.15 -1.80
C ASN A 88 -15.37 15.29 -1.83
N GLY A 89 -14.87 16.47 -2.23
CA GLY A 89 -13.46 16.68 -2.57
C GLY A 89 -12.45 16.20 -1.50
N ALA A 90 -12.73 16.45 -0.22
CA ALA A 90 -11.88 16.06 0.90
C ALA A 90 -12.12 14.62 1.41
N GLN A 91 -13.25 14.00 1.07
CA GLN A 91 -13.59 12.66 1.56
C GLN A 91 -12.71 11.60 0.89
N ARG A 92 -12.29 10.62 1.67
CA ARG A 92 -11.65 9.40 1.21
C ARG A 92 -12.36 8.21 1.83
N THR A 93 -12.35 7.11 1.09
CA THR A 93 -12.73 5.81 1.63
C THR A 93 -11.47 4.95 1.65
N LEU A 94 -11.15 4.39 2.81
CA LEU A 94 -10.10 3.40 3.01
C LEU A 94 -10.76 2.04 3.24
N MET A 95 -10.47 1.08 2.38
CA MET A 95 -10.80 -0.32 2.60
C MET A 95 -9.60 -1.03 3.21
N GLN A 96 -9.76 -1.46 4.45
CA GLN A 96 -8.81 -2.29 5.19
C GLN A 96 -9.39 -3.70 5.27
N ASN A 97 -8.87 -4.63 4.46
CA ASN A 97 -9.45 -5.97 4.32
C ASN A 97 -10.95 -5.87 3.91
N GLU A 98 -11.87 -6.27 4.79
CA GLU A 98 -13.33 -6.19 4.60
C GLU A 98 -13.95 -4.97 5.32
N GLU A 99 -13.16 -4.18 6.04
CA GLU A 99 -13.63 -3.01 6.78
C GLU A 99 -13.50 -1.74 5.95
N ARG A 100 -14.59 -0.98 5.89
CA ARG A 100 -14.66 0.31 5.21
C ARG A 100 -14.59 1.45 6.23
N VAL A 101 -13.52 2.25 6.13
CA VAL A 101 -13.29 3.43 6.96
C VAL A 101 -13.50 4.68 6.09
N GLU A 102 -14.42 5.55 6.51
CA GLU A 102 -14.62 6.85 5.88
C GLU A 102 -13.70 7.88 6.55
N LEU A 103 -12.94 8.60 5.74
CA LEU A 103 -11.94 9.57 6.17
C LEU A 103 -12.21 10.93 5.52
N THR A 104 -11.83 12.01 6.20
CA THR A 104 -11.77 13.35 5.63
C THR A 104 -10.32 13.83 5.67
N LEU A 105 -9.82 14.31 4.54
CA LEU A 105 -8.50 14.94 4.46
C LEU A 105 -8.60 16.41 4.87
N SER A 106 -7.93 16.77 5.95
CA SER A 106 -7.73 18.15 6.41
C SER A 106 -6.27 18.57 6.20
N ASP A 107 -5.96 19.82 6.55
CA ASP A 107 -4.58 20.35 6.50
C ASP A 107 -3.62 19.61 7.47
N SER A 108 -4.16 18.93 8.48
CA SER A 108 -3.40 18.14 9.46
C SER A 108 -3.36 16.64 9.13
N GLY A 109 -3.87 16.22 7.96
CA GLY A 109 -3.90 14.82 7.53
C GLY A 109 -5.30 14.20 7.53
N PHE A 110 -5.39 12.88 7.68
CA PHE A 110 -6.67 12.17 7.69
C PHE A 110 -7.32 12.20 9.07
N VAL A 111 -8.62 12.51 9.10
CA VAL A 111 -9.50 12.37 10.27
C VAL A 111 -10.63 11.41 9.93
N GLY A 112 -11.00 10.53 10.87
CA GLY A 112 -12.04 9.52 10.73
C GLY A 112 -12.95 9.49 11.95
#